data_AF-A0A1Q7YG93-F1
#
_entry.id   AF-A0A1Q7YG93-F1
#
_cell.length_a   1.000
_cell.length_b   1.000
_cell.length_c   1.000
_cell.angle_alpha   90.00
_cell.angle_beta   90.00
_cell.angle_gamma   90.00
#
_symmetry.space_group_name_H-M   'P 1'
#
loop_
_entity.id
_entity.type
_entity.pdbx_description
1 polymer ?
#
loop_
_entity_poly.entity_id
_entity_poly.type
_entity_poly.pdbx_seq_one_letter_code
_entity_poly.pdbx_strand_id
1 'polypeptide(L)'
;MGALRSSAQMISYEVSMGLAIIGALMFARTLSMSGIVMAQGADSIWFILYQPLGFLAFLVSGIAENNRAPFDLPEAESELVAGFHTEYSGMRWSLFFMAEYAAMVVATSIAVTLFLGGWYFPFVYGLTEARGFHNLYVFLCILVFMLKLAVLLYLYFWLRWTLPRYRYDQLMDLGWKWLLPATLTNIVLTTLAVFVIQAIDGWRGIKTIESISQGLNLTATGKIIMIVFGWGGLFVTAGVLSTINWRSRDFNLKSQRRKIRLVGVAKGKPAQATTSEG
;
A
#
# COMPACT_ATOMS: atom_id res chain seq x y z
N MET A 1 -13.69 15.62 -17.68
CA MET A 1 -13.33 14.19 -17.81
C MET A 1 -12.14 13.81 -16.93
N GLY A 2 -11.05 14.59 -16.91
CA GLY A 2 -9.90 14.33 -16.02
C GLY A 2 -10.23 14.33 -14.51
N ALA A 3 -11.08 15.27 -14.05
CA ALA A 3 -11.53 15.29 -12.65
C ALA A 3 -12.26 14.01 -12.21
N LEU A 4 -13.15 13.46 -13.06
CA LEU A 4 -13.86 12.20 -12.76
C LEU A 4 -12.92 11.00 -12.67
N ARG A 5 -11.85 10.98 -13.48
CA ARG A 5 -10.83 9.93 -13.49
C ARG A 5 -9.92 10.02 -12.27
N SER A 6 -9.52 11.23 -11.90
CA SER A 6 -8.79 11.51 -10.66
C SER A 6 -9.57 11.07 -9.41
N SER A 7 -10.86 11.41 -9.32
CA SER A 7 -11.70 10.98 -8.20
C SER A 7 -11.85 9.45 -8.15
N ALA A 8 -12.03 8.80 -9.31
CA ALA A 8 -12.11 7.34 -9.36
C ALA A 8 -10.80 6.65 -8.92
N GLN A 9 -9.65 7.22 -9.29
CA GLN A 9 -8.33 6.79 -8.81
C GLN A 9 -8.24 6.94 -7.29
N MET A 10 -8.48 8.13 -6.76
CA MET A 10 -8.37 8.43 -5.34
C MET A 10 -9.17 7.44 -4.49
N ILE A 11 -10.45 7.21 -4.83
CA ILE A 11 -11.32 6.26 -4.11
C ILE A 11 -10.76 4.82 -4.17
N SER A 12 -10.26 4.39 -5.33
CA SER A 12 -9.74 3.02 -5.50
C SER A 12 -8.52 2.76 -4.60
N TYR A 13 -7.66 3.76 -4.45
CA TYR A 13 -6.46 3.66 -3.61
C TYR A 13 -6.74 3.90 -2.13
N GLU A 14 -7.73 4.71 -1.79
CA GLU A 14 -8.19 4.92 -0.41
C GLU A 14 -8.73 3.61 0.19
N VAL A 15 -9.53 2.85 -0.57
CA VAL A 15 -10.01 1.52 -0.15
C VAL A 15 -8.85 0.56 0.08
N SER A 16 -7.89 0.53 -0.83
CA SER A 16 -6.71 -0.34 -0.72
C SER A 16 -5.84 0.04 0.49
N MET A 17 -5.63 1.34 0.71
CA MET A 17 -4.89 1.87 1.85
C MET A 17 -5.60 1.53 3.17
N GLY A 18 -6.92 1.73 3.25
CA GLY A 18 -7.71 1.39 4.43
C GLY A 18 -7.59 -0.09 4.80
N LEU A 19 -7.72 -0.99 3.82
CA LEU A 19 -7.53 -2.43 4.03
C LEU A 19 -6.10 -2.79 4.45
N ALA A 20 -5.09 -2.10 3.93
CA ALA A 20 -3.70 -2.35 4.31
C ALA A 20 -3.41 -2.05 5.79
N ILE A 21 -4.09 -1.07 6.38
CA ILE A 21 -3.93 -0.66 7.78
C ILE A 21 -4.55 -1.69 8.75
N ILE A 22 -5.63 -2.36 8.35
CA ILE A 22 -6.38 -3.28 9.24
C ILE A 22 -5.47 -4.32 9.87
N GLY A 23 -4.52 -4.88 9.12
CA GLY A 23 -3.59 -5.86 9.65
C GLY A 23 -2.71 -5.34 10.80
N ALA A 24 -2.21 -4.10 10.69
CA ALA A 24 -1.45 -3.45 11.76
C ALA A 24 -2.33 -3.16 12.98
N LEU A 25 -3.59 -2.76 12.77
CA LEU A 25 -4.55 -2.53 13.84
C LEU A 25 -4.93 -3.82 14.59
N MET A 26 -5.00 -4.95 13.88
CA MET A 26 -5.26 -6.25 14.50
C MET A 26 -4.16 -6.64 15.50
N PHE A 27 -2.90 -6.29 15.23
CA PHE A 27 -1.80 -6.49 16.17
C PHE A 27 -1.83 -5.51 17.33
N ALA A 28 -2.11 -4.23 17.05
CA ALA A 28 -2.15 -3.20 18.07
C ALA A 28 -3.34 -3.33 19.03
N ARG A 29 -4.47 -3.90 18.57
CA ARG A 29 -5.74 -4.01 19.31
C ARG A 29 -6.28 -2.68 19.85
N THR A 30 -5.88 -1.58 19.24
CA THR A 30 -6.29 -0.23 19.58
C THR A 30 -6.33 0.63 18.32
N LEU A 31 -7.20 1.64 18.32
CA LEU A 31 -7.24 2.69 17.30
C LEU A 31 -6.45 3.94 17.72
N SER A 32 -5.95 3.98 18.95
CA SER A 32 -5.14 5.10 19.43
C SER A 32 -3.73 5.04 18.85
N MET A 33 -3.30 6.10 18.15
CA MET A 33 -1.95 6.18 17.56
C MET A 33 -0.85 5.96 18.60
N SER A 34 -1.01 6.49 19.82
CA SER A 34 -0.07 6.28 20.90
C SER A 34 -0.05 4.83 21.39
N GLY A 35 -1.21 4.19 21.47
CA GLY A 35 -1.32 2.78 21.85
C GLY A 35 -0.69 1.85 20.82
N ILE A 36 -0.79 2.17 19.53
CA ILE A 36 -0.14 1.41 18.45
C ILE A 36 1.39 1.44 18.61
N VAL A 37 1.96 2.63 18.89
CA VAL A 37 3.40 2.78 19.12
C VAL A 37 3.85 2.03 20.38
N MET A 38 3.06 2.09 21.45
CA MET A 38 3.34 1.34 22.68
C MET A 38 3.25 -0.18 22.46
N ALA A 39 2.33 -0.65 21.62
CA ALA A 39 2.21 -2.06 21.29
C ALA A 39 3.46 -2.58 20.56
N GLN A 40 4.00 -1.79 19.62
CA GLN A 40 5.28 -2.07 18.95
C GLN A 40 6.45 -2.01 19.92
N GLY A 41 6.37 -1.12 20.92
CA GLY A 41 7.37 -0.98 21.96
C GLY A 41 7.47 -2.19 22.89
N ALA A 42 6.33 -2.72 23.32
CA ALA A 42 6.26 -3.92 24.16
C ALA A 42 6.88 -5.13 23.46
N ASP A 43 6.59 -5.29 22.17
CA ASP A 43 7.09 -6.40 21.36
C ASP A 43 8.56 -6.28 20.95
N SER A 44 9.12 -5.07 21.03
CA SER A 44 10.46 -4.72 20.53
C SER A 44 10.70 -5.02 19.04
N ILE A 45 9.63 -5.24 18.28
CA ILE A 45 9.65 -5.56 16.85
C ILE A 45 8.70 -4.61 16.13
N TRP A 46 9.15 -4.05 15.00
CA TRP A 46 8.32 -3.19 14.16
C TRP A 46 7.34 -4.01 13.34
N PHE A 47 6.12 -3.49 13.14
CA PHE A 47 5.09 -4.22 12.40
C PHE A 47 5.43 -4.42 10.92
N ILE A 48 6.37 -3.65 10.36
CA ILE A 48 6.93 -3.92 9.02
C ILE A 48 7.50 -5.34 8.90
N LEU A 49 8.05 -5.92 9.98
CA LEU A 49 8.61 -7.26 9.98
C LEU A 49 7.55 -8.36 10.05
N TYR A 50 6.43 -8.08 10.72
CA TYR A 50 5.28 -8.98 10.76
C TYR A 50 4.41 -8.87 9.52
N GLN A 51 4.37 -7.70 8.89
CA GLN A 51 3.47 -7.42 7.77
C GLN A 51 4.13 -6.58 6.67
N PRO A 52 5.17 -7.14 6.01
CA PRO A 52 5.84 -6.43 4.92
C PRO A 52 4.90 -6.15 3.74
N LEU A 53 3.97 -7.06 3.46
CA LEU A 53 2.98 -6.91 2.40
C LEU A 53 2.01 -5.75 2.65
N GLY A 54 1.49 -5.64 3.88
CA GLY A 54 0.60 -4.54 4.27
C GLY A 54 1.31 -3.19 4.21
N PHE A 55 2.56 -3.13 4.65
CA PHE A 55 3.37 -1.91 4.54
C PHE A 55 3.59 -1.49 3.08
N LEU A 56 3.97 -2.43 2.19
CA LEU A 56 4.17 -2.14 0.78
C LEU A 56 2.87 -1.69 0.10
N ALA A 57 1.74 -2.36 0.39
CA ALA A 57 0.44 -1.98 -0.16
C ALA A 57 0.00 -0.60 0.33
N PHE A 58 0.22 -0.28 1.61
CA PHE A 58 -0.02 1.04 2.18
C PHE A 58 0.84 2.11 1.50
N LEU A 59 2.14 1.83 1.33
CA LEU A 59 3.08 2.77 0.74
C LEU A 59 2.75 3.06 -0.73
N VAL A 60 2.49 2.02 -1.53
CA VAL A 60 2.09 2.19 -2.94
C VAL A 60 0.76 2.93 -3.06
N SER A 61 -0.22 2.61 -2.21
CA SER A 61 -1.52 3.29 -2.23
C SER A 61 -1.42 4.75 -1.79
N GLY A 62 -0.61 5.06 -0.76
CA GLY A 62 -0.36 6.42 -0.31
C GLY A 62 0.36 7.28 -1.37
N ILE A 63 1.29 6.71 -2.14
CA ILE A 63 1.90 7.44 -3.27
C ILE A 63 0.86 7.72 -4.36
N ALA A 64 -0.03 6.76 -4.65
CA ALA A 64 -1.06 6.89 -5.67
C ALA A 64 -2.17 7.89 -5.30
N GLU A 65 -2.51 8.00 -4.01
CA GLU A 65 -3.47 8.98 -3.50
C GLU A 65 -2.94 10.41 -3.53
N ASN A 66 -1.64 10.60 -3.25
CA ASN A 66 -0.97 11.90 -3.35
C ASN A 66 -0.77 12.37 -4.80
N ASN A 67 -1.28 11.62 -5.79
CA ASN A 67 -1.26 11.94 -7.22
C ASN A 67 0.12 12.37 -7.73
N ARG A 68 1.21 11.84 -7.15
CA ARG A 68 2.57 12.27 -7.48
C ARG A 68 3.25 11.26 -8.39
N ALA A 69 4.18 11.76 -9.22
CA ALA A 69 4.97 10.91 -10.12
C ALA A 69 5.62 9.76 -9.33
N PRO A 70 5.37 8.49 -9.70
CA PRO A 70 4.96 7.95 -11.00
C PRO A 70 3.45 7.83 -11.30
N PHE A 71 2.56 8.20 -10.38
CA PHE A 71 1.10 8.07 -10.46
C PHE A 71 0.37 9.40 -10.73
N ASP A 72 1.03 10.27 -11.48
CA ASP A 72 0.66 11.68 -11.72
C ASP A 72 -0.30 11.87 -12.90
N LEU A 73 -1.38 11.08 -12.93
CA LEU A 73 -2.32 11.06 -14.04
C LEU A 73 -3.23 12.30 -14.12
N PRO A 74 -3.79 12.82 -13.01
CA PRO A 74 -4.66 14.00 -13.04
C PRO A 74 -3.96 15.28 -13.51
N GLU A 75 -2.71 15.48 -13.12
CA GLU A 75 -1.89 16.62 -13.56
C GLU A 75 -1.54 16.47 -15.05
N ALA A 76 -1.33 15.23 -15.51
CA ALA A 76 -0.94 14.89 -16.89
C ALA A 76 -2.08 14.85 -17.93
N GLU A 77 -3.32 14.46 -17.61
CA GLU A 77 -4.44 14.68 -18.56
C GLU A 77 -4.72 16.17 -18.77
N SER A 78 -4.28 16.96 -17.80
CA SER A 78 -4.27 18.41 -17.88
C SER A 78 -3.05 18.94 -18.64
N GLU A 79 -2.02 18.15 -18.97
CA GLU A 79 -0.84 18.61 -19.74
C GLU A 79 -1.16 18.95 -21.21
N LEU A 80 -2.36 18.65 -21.73
CA LEU A 80 -2.83 19.19 -23.02
C LEU A 80 -3.34 20.65 -22.93
N VAL A 81 -3.69 21.14 -21.73
CA VAL A 81 -3.97 22.55 -21.38
C VAL A 81 -3.74 22.66 -19.86
N ALA A 82 -2.54 23.04 -19.42
CA ALA A 82 -1.93 22.90 -18.07
C ALA A 82 -2.82 23.14 -16.81
N GLY A 83 -3.89 22.36 -16.67
CA GLY A 83 -4.92 22.26 -15.62
C GLY A 83 -5.02 23.41 -14.63
N PHE A 84 -5.02 23.02 -13.34
CA PHE A 84 -5.08 23.96 -12.22
C PHE A 84 -3.84 24.86 -12.14
N HIS A 85 -2.73 24.48 -12.79
CA HIS A 85 -1.53 25.33 -12.89
C HIS A 85 -1.74 26.58 -13.74
N THR A 86 -2.65 26.51 -14.73
CA THR A 86 -3.04 27.67 -15.55
C THR A 86 -4.32 28.35 -15.09
N GLU A 87 -5.20 27.63 -14.39
CA GLU A 87 -6.48 28.17 -13.92
C GLU A 87 -6.36 28.98 -12.62
N TYR A 88 -5.35 28.70 -11.78
CA TYR A 88 -5.14 29.38 -10.50
C TYR A 88 -3.84 30.17 -10.47
N SER A 89 -3.88 31.40 -9.94
CA SER A 89 -2.72 32.29 -9.80
C SER A 89 -2.51 32.73 -8.34
N GLY A 90 -1.25 33.05 -8.00
CA GLY A 90 -0.84 33.62 -6.71
C GLY A 90 -1.11 32.69 -5.52
N MET A 91 -1.89 33.18 -4.55
CA MET A 91 -2.16 32.48 -3.29
C MET A 91 -2.93 31.17 -3.49
N ARG A 92 -3.89 31.13 -4.42
CA ARG A 92 -4.71 29.92 -4.66
C ARG A 92 -3.87 28.76 -5.17
N TRP A 93 -2.95 29.05 -6.09
CA TRP A 93 -1.97 28.09 -6.60
C TRP A 93 -1.06 27.57 -5.48
N SER A 94 -0.55 28.47 -4.63
CA SER A 94 0.28 28.10 -3.47
C SER A 94 -0.44 27.17 -2.49
N LEU A 95 -1.73 27.41 -2.23
CA LEU A 95 -2.52 26.57 -1.34
C LEU A 95 -2.70 25.14 -1.87
N PHE A 96 -2.90 24.96 -3.19
CA PHE A 96 -2.96 23.63 -3.79
C PHE A 96 -1.64 22.87 -3.62
N PHE A 97 -0.51 23.52 -3.92
CA PHE A 97 0.81 22.93 -3.72
C PHE A 97 1.10 22.57 -2.27
N MET A 98 0.80 23.49 -1.35
CA MET A 98 0.99 23.25 0.08
C MET A 98 0.12 22.09 0.57
N ALA A 99 -1.12 21.96 0.08
CA ALA A 99 -2.01 20.87 0.44
C ALA A 99 -1.49 19.51 -0.04
N GLU A 100 -0.96 19.41 -1.26
CA GLU A 100 -0.36 18.17 -1.78
C GLU A 100 0.87 17.74 -0.96
N TYR A 101 1.76 18.68 -0.63
CA TYR A 101 2.92 18.36 0.21
C TYR A 101 2.53 18.04 1.65
N ALA A 102 1.52 18.72 2.20
CA ALA A 102 1.00 18.41 3.53
C ALA A 102 0.40 16.99 3.57
N ALA A 103 -0.38 16.60 2.55
CA ALA A 103 -0.95 15.25 2.43
C ALA A 103 0.15 14.17 2.39
N MET A 104 1.26 14.42 1.67
CA MET A 104 2.42 13.52 1.65
C MET A 104 3.06 13.35 3.03
N VAL A 105 3.24 14.45 3.78
CA VAL A 105 3.77 14.41 5.15
C VAL A 105 2.81 13.67 6.09
N VAL A 106 1.51 13.87 5.95
CA VAL A 106 0.50 13.18 6.76
C VAL A 106 0.51 11.68 6.45
N ALA A 107 0.45 11.27 5.18
CA ALA A 107 0.47 9.87 4.78
C ALA A 107 1.75 9.15 5.28
N THR A 108 2.91 9.79 5.15
CA THR A 108 4.18 9.24 5.66
C THR A 108 4.23 9.19 7.18
N SER A 109 3.70 10.21 7.88
CA SER A 109 3.62 10.18 9.36
C SER A 109 2.75 9.02 9.86
N ILE A 110 1.62 8.74 9.20
CA ILE A 110 0.75 7.59 9.49
C ILE A 110 1.49 6.28 9.19
N ALA A 111 2.26 6.20 8.10
CA ALA A 111 3.08 5.03 7.80
C ALA A 111 4.11 4.74 8.91
N VAL A 112 4.79 5.80 9.40
CA VAL A 112 5.81 5.68 10.45
C VAL A 112 5.19 5.23 11.77
N THR A 113 4.03 5.78 12.16
CA THR A 113 3.37 5.40 13.41
C THR A 113 2.81 3.98 13.36
N LEU A 114 2.21 3.57 12.23
CA LEU A 114 1.58 2.26 12.11
C LEU A 114 2.59 1.13 11.92
N PHE A 115 3.63 1.31 11.09
CA PHE A 115 4.50 0.21 10.67
C PHE A 115 5.91 0.26 11.25
N LEU A 116 6.46 1.45 11.50
CA LEU A 116 7.86 1.65 11.90
C LEU A 116 8.04 2.01 13.38
N GLY A 117 7.05 1.83 14.25
CA GLY A 117 7.24 2.09 15.68
C GLY A 117 7.11 3.54 16.10
N GLY A 118 6.72 4.48 15.24
CA GLY A 118 6.66 5.91 15.63
C GLY A 118 7.97 6.40 16.26
N TRP A 119 7.90 6.88 17.51
CA TRP A 119 9.06 7.30 18.30
C TRP A 119 9.84 6.15 18.95
N TYR A 120 9.31 4.93 18.97
CA TYR A 120 9.95 3.77 19.60
C TYR A 120 11.20 3.30 18.83
N PHE A 121 12.27 3.03 19.57
CA PHE A 121 13.49 2.40 19.06
C PHE A 121 14.01 1.35 20.06
N PRO A 122 14.20 0.08 19.65
CA PRO A 122 14.54 -1.03 20.56
C PRO A 122 15.75 -0.80 21.48
N PHE A 123 16.71 0.01 21.05
CA PHE A 123 17.95 0.28 21.80
C PHE A 123 17.92 1.54 22.66
N VAL A 124 16.92 2.43 22.48
CA VAL A 124 16.87 3.71 23.20
C VAL A 124 16.24 3.58 24.59
N TYR A 125 15.30 2.63 24.77
CA TYR A 125 14.61 2.41 26.04
C TYR A 125 15.57 1.95 27.16
N GLY A 126 16.52 1.06 26.83
CA GLY A 126 17.51 0.57 27.80
C GLY A 126 18.53 1.61 28.27
N LEU A 127 18.74 2.70 27.50
CA LEU A 127 19.69 3.76 27.84
C LEU A 127 19.14 4.77 28.87
N THR A 128 17.82 4.80 29.10
CA THR A 128 17.16 5.93 29.75
C THR A 128 16.51 5.61 31.09
N GLU A 129 15.91 4.44 31.30
CA GLU A 129 15.48 4.01 32.66
C GLU A 129 16.69 3.77 33.58
N ALA A 130 17.82 3.29 33.04
CA ALA A 130 19.00 2.94 33.85
C ALA A 130 19.89 4.15 34.24
N ARG A 131 19.74 5.32 33.60
CA ARG A 131 20.66 6.47 33.75
C ARG A 131 20.02 7.81 34.13
N GLY A 132 18.68 7.91 34.21
CA GLY A 132 17.99 9.09 34.74
C GLY A 132 17.90 10.34 33.84
N PHE A 133 18.28 10.24 32.55
CA PHE A 133 18.25 11.38 31.62
C PHE A 133 16.92 11.48 30.84
N HIS A 134 15.85 11.94 31.50
CA HIS A 134 14.51 12.04 30.88
C HIS A 134 14.45 13.03 29.69
N ASN A 135 15.11 14.20 29.80
CA ASN A 135 15.07 15.21 28.74
C ASN A 135 15.76 14.74 27.44
N LEU A 136 16.85 13.98 27.58
CA LEU A 136 17.57 13.42 26.45
C LEU A 136 16.75 12.33 25.73
N TYR A 137 15.98 11.54 26.49
CA TYR A 137 15.06 10.54 25.93
C TYR A 137 14.03 11.18 25.00
N VAL A 138 13.35 12.22 25.48
CA VAL A 138 12.30 12.92 24.71
C VAL A 138 12.88 13.51 23.43
N PHE A 139 14.05 14.17 23.53
CA PHE A 139 14.73 14.73 22.36
C PHE A 139 15.09 13.64 21.33
N LEU A 140 15.65 12.52 21.79
CA LEU A 140 16.02 11.41 20.92
C LEU A 140 14.80 10.75 20.27
N CYS A 141 13.68 10.61 20.99
CA CYS A 141 12.42 10.10 20.46
C CYS A 141 11.89 10.96 19.31
N ILE A 142 11.91 12.29 19.47
CA ILE A 142 11.52 13.25 18.42
C ILE A 142 12.46 13.12 17.22
N LEU A 143 13.77 13.07 17.46
CA LEU A 143 14.77 12.93 16.41
C LEU A 143 14.58 11.63 15.61
N VAL A 144 14.35 10.51 16.29
CA VAL A 144 14.09 9.21 15.66
C VAL A 144 12.83 9.26 14.80
N PHE A 145 11.75 9.86 15.30
CA PHE A 145 10.52 10.03 14.53
C PHE A 145 10.77 10.88 13.27
N MET A 146 11.43 12.03 13.43
CA MET A 146 11.78 12.92 12.31
C MET A 146 12.70 12.24 11.29
N LEU A 147 13.66 11.44 11.75
CA LEU A 147 14.55 10.68 10.88
C LEU A 147 13.80 9.62 10.08
N LYS A 148 12.90 8.84 10.72
CA LYS A 148 12.06 7.85 10.04
C LYS A 148 11.14 8.51 9.00
N LEU A 149 10.54 9.65 9.36
CA LEU A 149 9.72 10.44 8.46
C LEU A 149 10.54 10.93 7.26
N ALA A 150 11.73 11.48 7.50
CA ALA A 150 12.65 11.92 6.45
C ALA A 150 13.10 10.78 5.53
N VAL A 151 13.33 9.58 6.06
CA VAL A 151 13.66 8.39 5.26
C VAL A 151 12.50 7.98 4.35
N LEU A 152 11.25 8.00 4.84
CA LEU A 152 10.09 7.70 3.98
C LEU A 152 9.82 8.80 2.96
N LEU A 153 9.97 10.07 3.31
CA LEU A 153 9.87 11.17 2.33
C LEU A 153 10.98 11.07 1.28
N TYR A 154 12.20 10.73 1.69
CA TYR A 154 13.29 10.48 0.75
C TYR A 154 12.95 9.31 -0.19
N LEU A 155 12.33 8.24 0.32
CA LEU A 155 11.83 7.15 -0.52
C LEU A 155 10.78 7.64 -1.54
N TYR A 156 9.86 8.53 -1.15
CA TYR A 156 8.90 9.15 -2.08
C TYR A 156 9.62 9.90 -3.22
N PHE A 157 10.62 10.72 -2.88
CA PHE A 157 11.41 11.44 -3.89
C PHE A 157 12.28 10.51 -4.74
N TRP A 158 12.80 9.43 -4.16
CA TRP A 158 13.60 8.46 -4.88
C TRP A 158 12.76 7.64 -5.86
N LEU A 159 11.56 7.22 -5.47
CA LEU A 159 10.60 6.53 -6.35
C LEU A 159 10.20 7.41 -7.54
N ARG A 160 10.08 8.73 -7.32
CA ARG A 160 9.81 9.69 -8.39
C ARG A 160 10.86 9.70 -9.51
N TRP A 161 12.14 9.50 -9.17
CA TRP A 161 13.22 9.52 -10.16
C TRP A 161 13.54 8.15 -10.77
N THR A 162 13.11 7.07 -10.12
CA THR A 162 13.44 5.70 -10.55
C THR A 162 12.37 5.08 -11.45
N LEU A 163 11.08 5.38 -11.21
CA LEU A 163 9.99 4.73 -11.93
C LEU A 163 9.52 5.54 -13.14
N PRO A 164 9.32 4.89 -14.30
CA PRO A 164 8.65 5.52 -15.43
C PRO A 164 7.19 5.80 -15.09
N ARG A 165 6.61 6.83 -15.71
CA ARG A 165 5.21 7.23 -15.51
C ARG A 165 4.25 6.10 -15.93
N TYR A 166 3.21 5.86 -15.14
CA TYR A 166 2.15 4.89 -15.47
C TYR A 166 0.97 5.52 -16.20
N ARG A 167 0.34 4.77 -17.11
CA ARG A 167 -0.91 5.17 -17.79
C ARG A 167 -2.14 4.88 -16.91
N TYR A 168 -3.23 5.63 -17.08
CA TYR A 168 -4.50 5.49 -16.32
C TYR A 168 -4.96 4.03 -16.22
N ASP A 169 -4.99 3.34 -17.37
CA ASP A 169 -5.48 1.96 -17.45
C ASP A 169 -4.58 1.00 -16.65
N GLN A 170 -3.27 1.23 -16.65
CA GLN A 170 -2.30 0.43 -15.90
C GLN A 170 -2.36 0.73 -14.39
N LEU A 171 -2.60 1.99 -14.04
CA LEU A 171 -2.79 2.41 -12.66
C LEU A 171 -4.05 1.76 -12.09
N MET A 172 -5.18 1.87 -12.79
CA MET A 172 -6.44 1.26 -12.34
C MET A 172 -6.32 -0.27 -12.25
N ASP A 173 -5.60 -0.90 -13.19
CA ASP A 173 -5.28 -2.32 -13.12
C ASP A 173 -4.40 -2.67 -11.90
N LEU A 174 -3.43 -1.83 -11.52
CA LEU A 174 -2.61 -2.02 -10.32
C LEU A 174 -3.48 -1.95 -9.06
N GLY A 175 -4.37 -0.96 -8.95
CA GLY A 175 -5.31 -0.83 -7.83
C GLY A 175 -6.20 -2.06 -7.68
N TRP A 176 -6.94 -2.41 -8.75
CA TRP A 176 -7.98 -3.42 -8.68
C TRP A 176 -7.49 -4.87 -8.80
N LYS A 177 -6.46 -5.15 -9.61
CA LYS A 177 -5.96 -6.52 -9.82
C LYS A 177 -4.83 -6.89 -8.88
N TRP A 178 -4.05 -5.92 -8.41
CA TRP A 178 -2.89 -6.18 -7.56
C TRP A 178 -3.12 -5.78 -6.10
N LEU A 179 -3.44 -4.51 -5.84
CA LEU A 179 -3.49 -4.00 -4.47
C LEU A 179 -4.67 -4.53 -3.68
N LEU A 180 -5.89 -4.50 -4.24
CA LEU A 180 -7.09 -4.94 -3.53
C LEU A 180 -7.02 -6.43 -3.15
N PRO A 181 -6.66 -7.38 -4.05
CA PRO A 181 -6.49 -8.77 -3.67
C PRO A 181 -5.32 -8.99 -2.71
N ALA A 182 -4.24 -8.22 -2.84
CA ALA A 182 -3.08 -8.31 -1.95
C ALA A 182 -3.43 -7.90 -0.52
N THR A 183 -4.15 -6.78 -0.32
CA THR A 183 -4.54 -6.31 1.01
C THR A 183 -5.56 -7.22 1.67
N LEU A 184 -6.50 -7.79 0.90
CA LEU A 184 -7.40 -8.83 1.40
C LEU A 184 -6.66 -10.10 1.84
N THR A 185 -5.76 -10.60 1.00
CA THR A 185 -4.94 -11.79 1.33
C THR A 185 -4.12 -11.53 2.58
N ASN A 186 -3.54 -10.33 2.69
CA ASN A 186 -2.79 -9.88 3.84
C ASN A 186 -3.62 -9.92 5.14
N ILE A 187 -4.86 -9.41 5.14
CA ILE A 187 -5.76 -9.46 6.30
C ILE A 187 -6.08 -10.92 6.69
N VAL A 188 -6.42 -11.76 5.71
CA VAL A 188 -6.75 -13.18 5.96
C VAL A 188 -5.57 -13.91 6.58
N LEU A 189 -4.36 -13.71 6.04
CA LEU A 189 -3.14 -14.32 6.58
C LEU A 189 -2.80 -13.83 7.97
N THR A 190 -2.94 -12.52 8.23
CA THR A 190 -2.77 -11.96 9.57
C THR A 190 -3.77 -12.57 10.56
N THR A 191 -5.03 -12.73 10.15
CA THR A 191 -6.07 -13.35 10.98
C THR A 191 -5.72 -14.81 11.29
N LEU A 192 -5.30 -15.57 10.28
CA LEU A 192 -4.89 -16.96 10.45
C LEU A 192 -3.66 -17.09 11.36
N ALA A 193 -2.66 -16.22 11.20
CA ALA A 193 -1.47 -16.23 12.04
C ALA A 193 -1.81 -15.99 13.52
N VAL A 194 -2.68 -15.00 13.79
CA VAL A 194 -3.18 -14.72 15.14
C VAL A 194 -3.97 -15.91 15.70
N PHE A 195 -4.81 -16.55 14.89
CA PHE A 195 -5.57 -17.73 15.31
C PHE A 195 -4.67 -18.93 15.64
N VAL A 196 -3.65 -19.21 14.80
CA VAL A 196 -2.69 -20.30 15.02
C VAL A 196 -1.93 -20.11 16.32
N ILE A 197 -1.51 -18.89 16.62
CA ILE A 197 -0.83 -18.58 17.89
C ILE A 197 -1.76 -18.83 19.08
N GLN A 198 -3.00 -18.38 19.00
CA GLN A 198 -4.00 -18.64 20.05
C GLN A 198 -4.29 -20.15 20.22
N ALA A 199 -4.24 -20.93 19.13
CA ALA A 199 -4.44 -22.36 19.19
C ALA A 199 -3.24 -23.09 19.83
N ILE A 200 -2.00 -22.65 19.55
CA ILE A 200 -0.77 -23.26 20.07
C ILE A 200 -0.55 -22.92 21.55
N ASP A 201 -0.81 -21.68 21.97
CA ASP A 201 -0.68 -21.25 23.37
C ASP A 201 -1.85 -21.74 24.26
N GLY A 202 -2.76 -22.53 23.67
CA GLY A 202 -3.95 -23.10 24.29
C GLY A 202 -5.13 -22.13 24.36
N TRP A 203 -6.36 -22.67 24.47
CA TRP A 203 -7.62 -21.89 24.55
C TRP A 203 -7.66 -20.85 25.70
N ARG A 204 -6.66 -20.86 26.60
CA ARG A 204 -6.51 -19.94 27.74
C ARG A 204 -5.39 -18.89 27.58
N GLY A 205 -4.74 -18.79 26.42
CA GLY A 205 -3.65 -17.85 26.15
C GLY A 205 -4.06 -16.39 25.91
N ILE A 206 -5.20 -15.91 26.44
CA ILE A 206 -5.61 -14.51 26.34
C ILE A 206 -6.19 -14.07 27.69
N LYS A 207 -5.36 -13.49 28.55
CA LYS A 207 -5.87 -12.67 29.66
C LYS A 207 -6.32 -11.33 29.08
N THR A 208 -7.59 -11.26 28.72
CA THR A 208 -8.24 -10.13 28.05
C THR A 208 -8.15 -8.81 28.82
N ILE A 209 -7.79 -8.84 30.11
CA ILE A 209 -7.72 -7.64 30.98
C ILE A 209 -6.26 -7.15 31.18
N GLU A 210 -5.25 -8.01 31.14
CA GLU A 210 -3.82 -7.59 31.18
C GLU A 210 -3.33 -7.14 29.78
N SER A 211 -3.88 -7.70 28.69
CA SER A 211 -3.45 -7.42 27.31
C SER A 211 -4.00 -6.12 26.69
N ILE A 212 -4.84 -5.38 27.42
CA ILE A 212 -5.29 -4.03 27.00
C ILE A 212 -4.22 -2.99 27.39
N SER A 213 -3.41 -3.29 28.40
CA SER A 213 -2.43 -2.36 28.98
C SER A 213 -1.02 -2.49 28.40
N GLN A 214 -0.66 -3.66 27.88
CA GLN A 214 0.66 -3.90 27.29
C GLN A 214 0.43 -4.65 26.00
N GLY A 215 1.09 -4.23 24.92
CA GLY A 215 0.97 -4.84 23.59
C GLY A 215 1.13 -6.35 23.59
N LEU A 216 0.94 -6.96 22.42
CA LEU A 216 1.07 -8.39 22.22
C LEU A 216 2.46 -8.82 22.74
N ASN A 217 2.58 -9.34 23.97
CA ASN A 217 3.88 -9.73 24.52
C ASN A 217 4.15 -11.16 24.06
N LEU A 218 4.34 -11.36 22.74
CA LEU A 218 4.43 -12.70 22.18
C LEU A 218 5.68 -13.39 22.73
N THR A 219 5.53 -14.67 23.07
CA THR A 219 6.68 -15.57 23.27
C THR A 219 7.52 -15.61 21.99
N ALA A 220 8.84 -15.84 22.10
CA ALA A 220 9.76 -15.89 20.97
C ALA A 220 9.26 -16.80 19.81
N THR A 221 8.60 -17.91 20.14
CA THR A 221 7.95 -18.82 19.19
C THR A 221 6.83 -18.15 18.40
N GLY A 222 5.95 -17.37 19.06
CA GLY A 222 4.88 -16.62 18.41
C GLY A 222 5.41 -15.54 17.46
N LYS A 223 6.49 -14.85 17.85
CA LYS A 223 7.18 -13.85 17.00
C LYS A 223 7.68 -14.47 15.70
N ILE A 224 8.32 -15.64 15.78
CA ILE A 224 8.83 -16.37 14.62
C ILE A 224 7.68 -16.79 13.70
N ILE A 225 6.60 -17.34 14.26
CA ILE A 225 5.41 -17.73 13.48
C ILE A 225 4.85 -16.52 12.74
N MET A 226 4.69 -15.38 13.42
CA MET A 226 4.20 -14.15 12.78
C MET A 226 5.08 -13.68 11.62
N ILE A 227 6.40 -13.69 11.79
CA ILE A 227 7.34 -13.32 10.74
C ILE A 227 7.23 -14.31 9.57
N VAL A 228 7.16 -15.61 9.83
CA VAL A 228 7.02 -16.64 8.80
C VAL A 228 5.71 -16.48 8.03
N PHE A 229 4.60 -16.19 8.71
CA PHE A 229 3.31 -15.93 8.04
C PHE A 229 3.32 -14.61 7.26
N GLY A 230 3.95 -13.56 7.77
CA GLY A 230 4.09 -12.27 7.09
C GLY A 230 4.90 -12.36 5.79
N TRP A 231 6.08 -12.99 5.86
CA TRP A 231 6.95 -13.21 4.71
C TRP A 231 6.41 -14.30 3.78
N GLY A 232 5.85 -15.38 4.33
CA GLY A 232 5.12 -16.39 3.56
C GLY A 232 3.94 -15.78 2.80
N GLY A 233 3.29 -14.78 3.38
CA GLY A 233 2.19 -14.05 2.77
C GLY A 233 2.59 -13.27 1.52
N LEU A 234 3.83 -12.79 1.42
CA LEU A 234 4.36 -12.22 0.18
C LEU A 234 4.36 -13.25 -0.95
N PHE A 235 4.80 -14.49 -0.68
CA PHE A 235 4.81 -15.56 -1.67
C PHE A 235 3.41 -16.05 -2.04
N VAL A 236 2.53 -16.22 -1.05
CA VAL A 236 1.12 -16.60 -1.29
C VAL A 236 0.43 -15.55 -2.14
N THR A 237 0.63 -14.27 -1.82
CA THR A 237 0.06 -13.16 -2.57
C THR A 237 0.65 -13.08 -3.98
N ALA A 238 1.96 -13.26 -4.15
CA ALA A 238 2.57 -13.35 -5.47
C ALA A 238 1.98 -14.51 -6.29
N GLY A 239 1.72 -15.66 -5.67
CA GLY A 239 1.04 -16.80 -6.27
C GLY A 239 -0.38 -16.45 -6.72
N VAL A 240 -1.21 -15.90 -5.83
CA VAL A 240 -2.58 -15.45 -6.13
C VAL A 240 -2.58 -14.43 -7.28
N LEU A 241 -1.70 -13.43 -7.22
CA LEU A 241 -1.58 -12.39 -8.23
C LEU A 241 -1.13 -12.95 -9.59
N SER A 242 -0.21 -13.93 -9.59
CA SER A 242 0.22 -14.58 -10.83
C SER A 242 -0.94 -15.29 -11.53
N THR A 243 -1.86 -15.90 -10.77
CA THR A 243 -3.03 -16.60 -11.33
C THR A 243 -4.06 -15.61 -11.90
N ILE A 244 -4.28 -14.49 -11.22
CA ILE A 244 -5.18 -13.42 -11.67
C ILE A 244 -4.64 -12.80 -12.98
N ASN A 245 -3.35 -12.49 -13.02
CA ASN A 245 -2.72 -11.89 -14.19
C ASN A 245 -2.73 -12.84 -15.40
N TRP A 246 -2.43 -14.13 -15.19
CA TRP A 246 -2.47 -15.14 -16.25
C TRP A 246 -3.87 -15.24 -16.88
N ARG A 247 -4.92 -15.25 -16.06
CA ARG A 247 -6.32 -15.33 -16.51
C ARG A 247 -6.73 -14.10 -17.31
N SER A 248 -6.31 -12.90 -16.91
CA SER A 248 -6.56 -11.66 -17.66
C SER A 248 -5.86 -11.68 -19.03
N ARG A 249 -4.64 -12.21 -19.12
CA ARG A 249 -3.87 -12.29 -20.36
C ARG A 249 -4.50 -13.26 -21.37
N ASP A 250 -4.95 -14.43 -20.91
CA ASP A 250 -5.60 -15.43 -21.77
C ASP A 250 -6.93 -14.91 -22.35
N PHE A 251 -7.72 -14.17 -21.55
CA PHE A 251 -8.98 -13.59 -22.04
C PHE A 251 -8.76 -12.58 -23.18
N ASN A 252 -7.74 -11.73 -23.05
CA ASN A 252 -7.42 -10.73 -24.06
C ASN A 252 -6.89 -11.39 -25.36
N LEU A 253 -6.08 -12.44 -25.25
CA LEU A 253 -5.60 -13.22 -26.39
C LEU A 253 -6.74 -13.97 -27.10
N LYS A 254 -7.70 -14.53 -26.36
CA LYS A 254 -8.90 -15.17 -26.93
C LYS A 254 -9.77 -14.17 -27.69
N SER A 255 -9.97 -12.97 -27.14
CA SER A 255 -10.68 -11.87 -27.81
C SER A 255 -9.99 -11.44 -29.10
N GLN A 256 -8.66 -11.25 -29.07
CA GLN A 256 -7.87 -10.90 -30.26
C GLN A 256 -7.89 -12.01 -31.32
N ARG A 257 -7.73 -13.29 -30.94
CA ARG A 257 -7.88 -14.42 -31.88
C ARG A 257 -9.26 -14.46 -32.52
N ARG A 258 -10.32 -14.13 -31.76
CA ARG A 258 -11.70 -14.09 -32.28
C ARG A 258 -11.90 -12.94 -33.27
N LYS A 259 -11.33 -11.76 -33.01
CA LYS A 259 -11.33 -10.61 -33.94
C LYS A 259 -10.56 -10.91 -35.24
N ILE A 260 -9.37 -11.50 -35.16
CA ILE A 260 -8.58 -11.90 -36.34
C ILE A 260 -9.36 -12.90 -37.20
N ARG A 261 -10.03 -13.87 -36.57
CA ARG A 261 -10.85 -14.87 -37.28
C ARG A 261 -12.06 -14.24 -38.00
N LEU A 262 -12.62 -13.13 -37.51
CA LEU A 262 -13.73 -12.43 -38.16
C LEU A 262 -13.27 -11.55 -39.33
N VAL A 263 -12.07 -10.96 -39.24
CA VAL A 263 -11.48 -10.16 -40.32
C VAL A 263 -10.97 -11.04 -41.48
N GLY A 264 -10.56 -12.28 -41.19
CA GLY A 264 -10.13 -13.26 -42.20
C GLY A 264 -11.26 -13.91 -43.02
N VAL A 265 -12.53 -13.56 -42.78
CA VAL A 265 -13.70 -14.10 -43.52
C VAL A 265 -14.41 -12.99 -44.29
N ALA A 266 -13.64 -12.15 -45.00
CA ALA A 266 -14.20 -11.43 -46.13
C ALA A 266 -14.39 -12.41 -47.29
N LYS A 267 -15.59 -12.99 -47.38
CA LYS A 267 -16.06 -13.78 -48.54
C LYS A 267 -15.73 -13.02 -49.83
N GLY A 268 -14.72 -13.49 -50.56
CA GLY A 268 -14.51 -13.08 -51.95
C GLY A 268 -15.78 -13.40 -52.73
N LYS A 269 -16.39 -12.38 -53.34
CA LYS A 269 -17.43 -12.61 -54.36
C LYS A 269 -16.76 -13.37 -55.51
N PRO A 270 -17.32 -14.50 -55.99
CA PRO A 270 -16.76 -15.18 -57.15
C PRO A 270 -16.82 -14.22 -58.35
N ALA A 271 -15.70 -14.13 -59.09
CA ALA A 271 -15.59 -13.30 -60.27
C ALA A 271 -16.62 -13.72 -61.32
N GLN A 272 -17.41 -12.76 -61.82
CA GLN A 272 -18.26 -12.96 -62.99
C GLN A 272 -17.34 -13.16 -64.20
N ALA A 273 -17.41 -14.35 -64.81
CA ALA A 273 -16.79 -14.60 -66.10
C ALA A 273 -17.59 -13.86 -67.18
N THR A 274 -16.99 -12.85 -67.80
CA THR A 274 -17.47 -12.28 -69.06
C THR A 274 -17.22 -13.29 -70.17
N THR A 275 -18.25 -14.02 -70.57
CA THR A 275 -18.25 -14.75 -71.85
C THR A 275 -18.49 -13.74 -72.97
N SER A 276 -17.42 -13.34 -73.65
CA SER A 276 -17.48 -12.82 -75.01
C SER A 276 -17.44 -14.00 -75.97
N GLU A 277 -18.47 -14.18 -76.80
CA GLU A 277 -18.41 -14.73 -78.16
C GLU A 277 -19.82 -14.81 -78.77
N GLY A 278 -19.99 -14.25 -79.98
CA GLY A 278 -21.17 -14.43 -80.84
C GLY A 278 -21.90 -13.15 -81.22
#